data_AF-A0A0G1ASQ0-F1
#
_entry.id   AF-A0A0G1ASQ0-F1
#
_cell.length_a   1.000
_cell.length_b   1.000
_cell.length_c   1.000
_cell.angle_alpha   90.00
_cell.angle_beta   90.00
_cell.angle_gamma   90.00
#
_symmetry.space_group_name_H-M   'P 1'
#
loop_
_entity.id
_entity.type
_entity.pdbx_description
1 polymer ?
#
loop_
_entity_poly.entity_id
_entity_poly.type
_entity_poly.pdbx_seq_one_letter_code
_entity_poly.pdbx_strand_id
1 'polypeptide(L)'
;MGLSTWEPTTENINNAGLSLTLGGREVRLLDLTSAFGVLANSGVKQDPVSILKVSDAKDKTLYEYRQSDGTRIFEEGIAFIISNILSDNGARSAAFGTNSVLNISGKTVSVKTGTTDEKKDNWTIGYTPSVVVGVWVGNNNNAVMNPAIASGITGASPIWQKIMIAALKGKDDEKPEAPGNVSYVEVDGLMGGKPRDGSPTRREYYIKGTEPSSASSVYQRQKVCKNNPHRLAQDGEDAEDRDVIVLSENDPTGADKWQEGVDKWVLTAPDGRFVGATKGCSGIPGFSDAGSSGGVISISNVNNGANVPRIFDVLANTNSSNGVKKVTWTVDGAQKATQTSGPYSLHVEFSQGDKGSHTITATLEDNNGANFSTSIGVTVSL
;
A
#
# COMPACT_ATOMS: atom_id res chain seq x y z
N MET A 1 -13.87 20.89 6.68
CA MET A 1 -12.64 20.84 7.52
C MET A 1 -11.91 22.19 7.65
N GLY A 2 -12.11 23.17 6.76
CA GLY A 2 -11.50 24.51 6.92
C GLY A 2 -10.21 24.74 6.12
N LEU A 3 -10.03 24.04 5.00
CA LEU A 3 -8.93 24.27 4.06
C LEU A 3 -9.29 25.44 3.14
N SER A 4 -8.92 26.66 3.54
CA SER A 4 -9.33 27.89 2.83
C SER A 4 -8.83 27.94 1.37
N THR A 5 -7.66 27.35 1.09
CA THR A 5 -7.09 27.28 -0.27
C THR A 5 -7.87 26.34 -1.20
N TRP A 6 -8.81 25.55 -0.68
CA TRP A 6 -9.54 24.51 -1.41
C TRP A 6 -11.04 24.82 -1.55
N GLU A 7 -11.46 26.06 -1.32
CA GLU A 7 -12.87 26.45 -1.54
C GLU A 7 -13.34 26.04 -2.95
N PRO A 8 -14.59 25.59 -3.14
CA PRO A 8 -15.07 25.05 -4.41
C PRO A 8 -15.36 26.14 -5.46
N THR A 9 -14.36 26.95 -5.80
CA THR A 9 -14.39 27.90 -6.91
C THR A 9 -14.21 27.18 -8.23
N THR A 10 -14.65 27.79 -9.33
CA THR A 10 -14.46 27.23 -10.69
C THR A 10 -12.98 26.93 -10.97
N GLU A 11 -12.08 27.82 -10.58
CA GLU A 11 -10.63 27.62 -10.71
C GLU A 11 -10.16 26.41 -9.90
N ASN A 12 -10.60 26.30 -8.64
CA ASN A 12 -10.20 25.20 -7.77
C ASN A 12 -10.74 23.86 -8.25
N ILE A 13 -11.96 23.81 -8.78
CA ILE A 13 -12.53 22.59 -9.34
C ILE A 13 -11.78 22.17 -10.61
N ASN A 14 -11.44 23.13 -11.49
CA ASN A 14 -10.69 22.84 -12.72
C ASN A 14 -9.25 22.39 -12.47
N ASN A 15 -8.65 22.82 -11.34
CA ASN A 15 -7.31 22.43 -10.93
C ASN A 15 -7.30 21.18 -10.01
N ALA A 16 -8.45 20.52 -9.80
CA ALA A 16 -8.51 19.25 -9.08
C ALA A 16 -8.40 18.08 -10.06
N GLY A 17 -7.46 17.17 -9.80
CA GLY A 17 -7.26 15.95 -10.58
C GLY A 17 -6.97 14.75 -9.69
N LEU A 18 -6.63 13.61 -10.28
CA LEU A 18 -6.37 12.35 -9.57
C LEU A 18 -5.27 12.46 -8.50
N SER A 19 -4.26 13.32 -8.75
CA SER A 19 -3.16 13.60 -7.82
C SER A 19 -3.60 14.26 -6.51
N LEU A 20 -4.83 14.75 -6.39
CA LEU A 20 -5.36 15.29 -5.15
C LEU A 20 -5.27 14.27 -4.00
N THR A 21 -5.50 12.99 -4.30
CA THR A 21 -5.40 11.88 -3.33
C THR A 21 -3.97 11.68 -2.80
N LEU A 22 -2.95 12.15 -3.54
CA LEU A 22 -1.54 12.11 -3.16
C LEU A 22 -1.04 13.44 -2.59
N GLY A 23 -1.93 14.43 -2.40
CA GLY A 23 -1.56 15.75 -1.89
C GLY A 23 -1.06 16.73 -2.96
N GLY A 24 -1.49 16.58 -4.21
CA GLY A 24 -1.09 17.45 -5.34
C GLY A 24 -1.62 18.89 -5.30
N ARG A 25 -2.04 19.40 -4.15
CA ARG A 25 -2.55 20.77 -3.99
C ARG A 25 -1.97 21.43 -2.74
N GLU A 26 -1.69 22.73 -2.88
CA GLU A 26 -1.15 23.55 -1.81
C GLU A 26 -2.16 23.83 -0.70
N VAL A 27 -1.67 23.85 0.54
CA VAL A 27 -2.43 24.18 1.74
C VAL A 27 -1.57 24.98 2.71
N ARG A 28 -2.22 25.83 3.50
CA ARG A 28 -1.56 26.47 4.63
C ARG A 28 -1.35 25.46 5.76
N LEU A 29 -0.17 25.50 6.40
CA LEU A 29 0.14 24.64 7.55
C LEU A 29 -0.91 24.75 8.67
N LEU A 30 -1.33 25.97 9.01
CA LEU A 30 -2.32 26.18 10.06
C LEU A 30 -3.68 25.54 9.71
N ASP A 31 -4.11 25.65 8.45
CA ASP A 31 -5.39 25.10 7.99
C ASP A 31 -5.37 23.57 8.01
N LEU A 32 -4.27 22.96 7.53
CA LEU A 32 -4.12 21.50 7.55
C LEU A 32 -3.99 20.97 8.99
N THR A 33 -3.25 21.67 9.85
CA THR A 33 -3.15 21.33 11.28
C THR A 33 -4.53 21.41 11.95
N SER A 34 -5.31 22.44 11.65
CA SER A 34 -6.68 22.60 12.16
C SER A 34 -7.61 21.51 11.65
N ALA A 35 -7.45 21.08 10.40
CA ALA A 35 -8.20 19.96 9.83
C ALA A 35 -7.93 18.64 10.57
N PHE A 36 -6.69 18.37 10.96
CA PHE A 36 -6.36 17.23 11.84
C PHE A 36 -6.90 17.42 13.26
N GLY A 37 -7.00 18.67 13.74
CA GLY A 37 -7.69 19.01 14.99
C GLY A 37 -9.17 18.60 14.99
N VAL A 38 -9.84 18.58 13.82
CA VAL A 38 -11.21 18.04 13.68
C VAL A 38 -11.25 16.56 14.04
N LEU A 39 -10.27 15.78 13.59
CA LEU A 39 -10.19 14.34 13.90
C LEU A 39 -9.87 14.11 15.39
N ALA A 40 -8.92 14.89 15.93
CA ALA A 40 -8.58 14.87 17.34
C ALA A 40 -9.79 15.16 18.25
N ASN A 41 -10.62 16.12 17.83
CA ASN A 41 -11.79 16.58 18.56
C ASN A 41 -13.08 15.86 18.13
N SER A 42 -13.01 14.55 17.90
CA SER A 42 -14.16 13.68 17.60
C SER A 42 -15.09 14.19 16.49
N GLY A 43 -14.52 14.81 15.47
CA GLY A 43 -15.25 15.31 14.30
C GLY A 43 -15.73 16.77 14.42
N VAL A 44 -15.45 17.47 15.52
CA VAL A 44 -15.89 18.86 15.73
C VAL A 44 -14.76 19.84 15.42
N LYS A 45 -14.98 20.70 14.43
CA LYS A 45 -14.06 21.78 14.09
C LYS A 45 -14.17 22.92 15.09
N GLN A 46 -13.01 23.36 15.57
CA GLN A 46 -12.82 24.62 16.28
C GLN A 46 -11.93 25.54 15.44
N ASP A 47 -12.22 26.83 15.44
CA ASP A 47 -11.36 27.82 14.79
C ASP A 47 -10.13 28.10 15.68
N PRO A 48 -8.92 28.18 15.12
CA PRO A 48 -7.74 28.59 15.89
C PRO A 48 -7.89 30.01 16.42
N VAL A 49 -7.63 30.18 17.72
CA VAL A 49 -7.70 31.48 18.39
C VAL A 49 -6.35 31.79 19.03
N SER A 50 -5.80 32.96 18.69
CA SER A 50 -4.52 33.43 19.24
C SER A 50 -4.67 34.51 20.31
N ILE A 51 -5.81 35.21 20.36
CA ILE A 51 -6.11 36.27 21.31
C ILE A 51 -7.26 35.79 22.20
N LEU A 52 -7.00 35.58 23.49
CA LEU A 52 -8.02 35.13 24.44
C LEU A 52 -8.67 36.29 25.19
N LYS A 53 -7.93 37.35 25.47
CA LYS A 53 -8.42 38.52 26.20
C LYS A 53 -7.60 39.76 25.85
N VAL A 54 -8.28 40.90 25.75
CA VAL A 54 -7.66 42.23 25.64
C VAL A 54 -8.25 43.09 26.75
N SER A 55 -7.40 43.70 27.56
CA SER A 55 -7.80 44.66 28.60
C SER A 55 -7.05 45.98 28.46
N ASP A 56 -7.65 47.07 28.97
CA ASP A 56 -6.96 48.35 29.09
C ASP A 56 -6.07 48.42 30.36
N ALA A 57 -5.37 49.53 30.54
CA ALA A 57 -4.47 49.75 31.69
C ALA A 57 -5.19 49.85 33.05
N LYS A 58 -6.53 49.84 33.06
CA LYS A 58 -7.38 49.84 34.27
C LYS A 58 -8.07 48.48 34.46
N ASP A 59 -7.56 47.44 33.82
CA ASP A 59 -8.11 46.07 33.82
C ASP A 59 -9.54 45.95 33.24
N LYS A 60 -10.02 46.96 32.51
CA LYS A 60 -11.31 46.84 31.82
C LYS A 60 -11.15 45.91 30.62
N THR A 61 -11.93 44.84 30.58
CA THR A 61 -11.96 43.90 29.46
C THR A 61 -12.59 44.56 28.23
N LEU A 62 -11.81 44.64 27.13
CA LEU A 62 -12.21 45.17 25.83
C LEU A 62 -12.66 44.05 24.88
N TYR A 63 -12.02 42.89 25.00
CA TYR A 63 -12.35 41.68 24.27
C TYR A 63 -12.06 40.47 25.15
N GLU A 64 -12.91 39.46 25.06
CA GLU A 64 -12.68 38.15 25.68
C GLU A 64 -13.26 37.10 24.74
N TYR A 65 -12.43 36.13 24.37
CA TYR A 65 -12.84 35.03 23.52
C TYR A 65 -13.89 34.20 24.25
N ARG A 66 -15.01 33.95 23.56
CA ARG A 66 -16.05 33.03 24.02
C ARG A 66 -15.94 31.77 23.18
N GLN A 67 -15.61 30.67 23.83
CA GLN A 67 -15.55 29.38 23.18
C GLN A 67 -16.92 29.05 22.56
N SER A 68 -16.92 28.68 21.29
CA SER A 68 -18.10 28.18 20.61
C SER A 68 -18.16 26.66 20.74
N ASP A 69 -19.35 26.10 20.54
CA ASP A 69 -19.54 24.65 20.45
C ASP A 69 -18.84 24.05 19.21
N GLY A 70 -18.31 24.90 18.32
CA GLY A 70 -17.66 24.50 17.08
C GLY A 70 -18.66 24.10 15.99
N THR A 71 -18.16 23.44 14.96
CA THR A 71 -18.98 22.91 13.86
C THR A 71 -18.70 21.42 13.68
N ARG A 72 -19.72 20.57 13.79
CA ARG A 72 -19.57 19.14 13.51
C ARG A 72 -19.34 18.92 12.01
N ILE A 73 -18.18 18.37 11.68
CA ILE A 73 -17.77 18.03 10.31
C ILE A 73 -17.92 16.52 10.07
N PHE A 74 -17.59 15.72 11.07
CA PHE A 74 -17.73 14.27 11.02
C PHE A 74 -18.56 13.76 12.20
N GLU A 75 -19.23 12.64 11.99
CA GLU A 75 -19.71 11.82 13.09
C GLU A 75 -18.52 11.26 13.88
N GLU A 76 -18.72 11.04 15.19
CA GLU A 76 -17.66 10.63 16.11
C GLU A 76 -17.02 9.31 15.69
N GLY A 77 -17.83 8.36 15.20
CA GLY A 77 -17.34 7.07 14.71
C GLY A 77 -16.36 7.19 13.53
N ILE A 78 -16.57 8.16 12.63
CA ILE A 78 -15.68 8.40 11.49
C ILE A 78 -14.33 8.93 12.00
N ALA A 79 -14.38 9.94 12.87
CA ALA A 79 -13.17 10.51 13.47
C ALA A 79 -12.39 9.48 14.30
N PHE A 80 -13.11 8.63 15.05
CA PHE A 80 -12.53 7.54 15.84
C PHE A 80 -11.83 6.51 14.95
N ILE A 81 -12.47 6.00 13.89
CA ILE A 81 -11.87 4.98 13.00
C ILE A 81 -10.61 5.54 12.33
N ILE A 82 -10.67 6.78 11.82
CA ILE A 82 -9.49 7.44 11.22
C ILE A 82 -8.37 7.60 12.25
N SER A 83 -8.70 8.02 13.47
CA SER A 83 -7.72 8.14 14.56
C SER A 83 -7.11 6.79 14.92
N ASN A 84 -7.91 5.73 15.00
CA ASN A 84 -7.45 4.38 15.29
C ASN A 84 -6.43 3.92 14.23
N ILE A 85 -6.76 4.04 12.94
CA ILE A 85 -5.85 3.74 11.82
C ILE A 85 -4.55 4.53 11.93
N LEU A 86 -4.64 5.85 12.17
CA LEU A 86 -3.48 6.72 12.28
C LEU A 86 -2.67 6.52 13.56
N SER A 87 -3.20 5.84 14.57
CA SER A 87 -2.52 5.54 15.84
C SER A 87 -1.84 4.16 15.85
N ASP A 88 -2.16 3.29 14.88
CA ASP A 88 -1.61 1.94 14.80
C ASP A 88 -0.12 1.96 14.40
N ASN A 89 0.75 1.60 15.34
CA ASN A 89 2.19 1.49 15.11
C ASN A 89 2.58 0.17 14.41
N GLY A 90 1.79 -0.89 14.57
CA GLY A 90 1.99 -2.16 13.86
C GLY A 90 1.73 -1.99 12.37
N ALA A 91 0.65 -1.32 11.99
CA ALA A 91 0.32 -1.05 10.59
C ALA A 91 1.42 -0.27 9.84
N ARG A 92 2.18 0.59 10.54
CA ARG A 92 3.24 1.41 9.93
C ARG A 92 4.65 0.83 10.06
N SER A 93 4.83 -0.25 10.83
CA SER A 93 6.17 -0.73 11.21
C SER A 93 6.98 -1.27 10.04
N ALA A 94 6.33 -1.81 9.01
CA ALA A 94 7.03 -2.26 7.80
C ALA A 94 7.74 -1.12 7.06
N ALA A 95 7.18 0.10 7.13
CA ALA A 95 7.76 1.28 6.47
C ALA A 95 8.76 2.02 7.36
N PHE A 96 8.53 2.10 8.67
CA PHE A 96 9.29 3.00 9.56
C PHE A 96 10.01 2.30 10.72
N GLY A 97 9.75 1.02 10.94
CA GLY A 97 10.16 0.29 12.14
C GLY A 97 9.27 0.59 13.36
N THR A 98 9.27 -0.34 14.33
CA THR A 98 8.44 -0.25 15.54
C THR A 98 8.89 0.85 16.51
N ASN A 99 10.16 1.24 16.47
CA ASN A 99 10.76 2.28 17.32
C ASN A 99 11.03 3.58 16.55
N SER A 100 10.24 3.87 15.51
CA SER A 100 10.38 5.10 14.72
C SER A 100 10.10 6.36 15.54
N VAL A 101 10.52 7.52 15.03
CA VAL A 101 10.24 8.83 15.66
C VAL A 101 8.75 9.19 15.71
N LEU A 102 7.89 8.41 15.04
CA LEU A 102 6.43 8.54 15.08
C LEU A 102 5.81 7.87 16.30
N ASN A 103 6.57 7.00 16.99
CA ASN A 103 6.13 6.31 18.19
C ASN A 103 6.55 7.13 19.43
N ILE A 104 5.55 7.56 20.21
CA ILE A 104 5.78 8.30 21.46
C ILE A 104 5.56 7.33 22.62
N SER A 105 6.62 6.98 23.34
CA SER A 105 6.58 5.96 24.39
C SER A 105 5.52 6.26 25.45
N GLY A 106 4.66 5.28 25.73
CA GLY A 106 3.57 5.39 26.70
C GLY A 106 2.42 6.30 26.28
N LYS A 107 2.33 6.68 24.99
CA LYS A 107 1.28 7.54 24.44
C LYS A 107 0.70 6.95 23.16
N THR A 108 -0.62 7.03 23.03
CA THR A 108 -1.39 6.72 21.84
C THR A 108 -1.51 7.98 21.01
N VAL A 109 -0.77 8.05 19.90
CA VAL A 109 -0.69 9.24 19.05
C VAL A 109 -1.04 8.88 17.61
N SER A 110 -2.09 9.52 17.11
CA SER A 110 -2.47 9.48 15.71
C SER A 110 -1.51 10.36 14.91
N VAL A 111 -0.90 9.85 13.84
CA VAL A 111 0.10 10.63 13.08
C VAL A 111 0.16 10.24 11.61
N LYS A 112 0.34 11.25 10.76
CA LYS A 112 0.58 11.08 9.33
C LYS A 112 1.77 11.91 8.87
N THR A 113 2.61 11.28 8.07
CA THR A 113 3.74 11.90 7.37
C THR A 113 3.35 12.32 5.95
N GLY A 114 4.06 13.28 5.37
CA GLY A 114 3.87 13.69 3.97
C GLY A 114 5.20 14.05 3.32
N THR A 115 5.36 13.70 2.05
CA THR A 115 6.54 14.01 1.24
C THR A 115 6.08 14.28 -0.18
N THR A 116 6.43 15.44 -0.74
CA THR A 116 6.17 15.72 -2.16
C THR A 116 7.15 14.97 -3.05
N ASP A 117 6.74 14.60 -4.26
CA ASP A 117 7.55 13.79 -5.19
C ASP A 117 8.92 14.42 -5.47
N GLU A 118 8.95 15.73 -5.69
CA GLU A 118 10.20 16.50 -5.91
C GLU A 118 10.96 16.80 -4.60
N LYS A 119 10.51 16.27 -3.46
CA LYS A 119 11.14 16.45 -2.14
C LYS A 119 11.36 17.92 -1.76
N LYS A 120 10.41 18.77 -2.15
CA LYS A 120 10.36 20.18 -1.77
C LYS A 120 9.79 20.38 -0.38
N ASP A 121 8.91 19.47 0.04
CA ASP A 121 8.15 19.58 1.28
C ASP A 121 8.18 18.27 2.07
N ASN A 122 8.44 18.37 3.36
CA ASN A 122 8.26 17.30 4.32
C ASN A 122 7.29 17.75 5.40
N TRP A 123 6.30 16.91 5.68
CA TRP A 123 5.23 17.17 6.62
C TRP A 123 5.16 16.08 7.68
N THR A 124 4.81 16.46 8.91
CA THR A 124 4.32 15.52 9.92
C THR A 124 3.24 16.21 10.73
N ILE A 125 2.05 15.62 10.74
CA ILE A 125 0.94 16.09 11.55
C ILE A 125 0.46 14.95 12.41
N GLY A 126 0.37 15.18 13.70
CA GLY A 126 -0.10 14.18 14.62
C GLY A 126 -0.72 14.78 15.86
N TYR A 127 -1.53 13.98 16.53
CA TYR A 127 -2.44 14.45 17.54
C TYR A 127 -2.81 13.36 18.57
N THR A 128 -3.28 13.87 19.69
CA THR A 128 -4.04 13.21 20.76
C THR A 128 -5.39 13.96 20.87
N PRO A 129 -6.40 13.45 21.59
CA PRO A 129 -7.64 14.20 21.81
C PRO A 129 -7.43 15.64 22.28
N SER A 130 -6.42 15.89 23.13
CA SER A 130 -6.17 17.24 23.69
C SER A 130 -5.16 18.11 22.92
N VAL A 131 -4.36 17.56 21.99
CA VAL A 131 -3.26 18.29 21.34
C VAL A 131 -3.10 17.86 19.89
N VAL A 132 -2.98 18.83 18.98
CA VAL A 132 -2.54 18.62 17.59
C VAL A 132 -1.27 19.41 17.31
N VAL A 133 -0.30 18.79 16.64
CA VAL A 133 0.95 19.41 16.21
C VAL A 133 1.14 19.12 14.72
N GLY A 134 1.30 20.18 13.93
CA GLY A 134 1.72 20.10 12.53
C GLY A 134 3.10 20.72 12.35
N VAL A 135 3.96 20.03 11.62
CA VAL A 135 5.30 20.50 11.24
C VAL A 135 5.47 20.38 9.74
N TRP A 136 5.99 21.45 9.14
CA TRP A 136 6.48 21.48 7.77
C TRP A 136 7.97 21.82 7.76
N VAL A 137 8.72 21.19 6.87
CA VAL A 137 10.11 21.50 6.56
C VAL A 137 10.25 21.57 5.04
N GLY A 138 10.83 22.67 4.56
CA GLY A 138 11.13 22.90 3.16
C GLY A 138 11.97 24.17 3.00
N ASN A 139 12.42 24.45 1.79
CA ASN A 139 13.12 25.69 1.50
C ASN A 139 12.10 26.80 1.18
N ASN A 140 12.24 27.97 1.81
CA ASN A 140 11.32 29.10 1.60
C ASN A 140 11.24 29.62 0.15
N ASN A 141 12.22 29.25 -0.69
CA ASN A 141 12.27 29.59 -2.12
C ASN A 141 11.78 28.44 -3.03
N ASN A 142 11.13 27.42 -2.46
CA ASN A 142 10.64 26.24 -3.17
C ASN A 142 11.74 25.38 -3.84
N ALA A 143 13.01 25.55 -3.44
CA ALA A 143 14.09 24.71 -3.93
C ALA A 143 13.97 23.28 -3.36
N VAL A 144 14.33 22.29 -4.18
CA VAL A 144 14.39 20.88 -3.78
C VAL A 144 15.34 20.71 -2.59
N MET A 145 14.92 19.95 -1.58
CA MET A 145 15.81 19.55 -0.48
C MET A 145 16.74 18.41 -0.93
N ASN A 146 17.80 18.11 -0.17
CA ASN A 146 18.70 17.01 -0.52
C ASN A 146 17.92 15.67 -0.65
N PRO A 147 17.88 15.05 -1.85
CA PRO A 147 17.06 13.86 -2.09
C PRO A 147 17.50 12.63 -1.29
N ALA A 148 18.77 12.57 -0.89
CA ALA A 148 19.29 11.49 -0.07
C ALA A 148 18.82 11.58 1.40
N ILE A 149 18.31 12.73 1.81
CA ILE A 149 17.92 13.00 3.19
C ILE A 149 16.41 13.16 3.33
N ALA A 150 15.75 13.90 2.43
CA ALA A 150 14.34 14.22 2.53
C ALA A 150 13.44 13.00 2.29
N SER A 151 12.56 12.70 3.25
CA SER A 151 11.65 11.55 3.24
C SER A 151 10.50 11.76 4.25
N GLY A 152 9.55 10.82 4.29
CA GLY A 152 8.43 10.89 5.22
C GLY A 152 8.83 10.85 6.70
N ILE A 153 10.02 10.34 7.04
CA ILE A 153 10.46 10.15 8.44
C ILE A 153 11.57 11.12 8.87
N THR A 154 12.17 11.81 7.90
CA THR A 154 13.27 12.77 8.11
C THR A 154 12.74 14.21 7.95
N GLY A 155 13.51 15.19 8.42
CA GLY A 155 13.09 16.60 8.37
C GLY A 155 12.02 16.94 9.40
N ALA A 156 10.74 16.79 9.06
CA ALA A 156 9.61 17.23 9.89
C ALA A 156 9.35 16.33 11.10
N SER A 157 9.43 14.99 10.95
CA SER A 157 9.04 14.06 12.02
C SER A 157 9.88 14.17 13.30
N PRO A 158 11.22 14.35 13.26
CA PRO A 158 12.02 14.54 14.47
C PRO A 158 11.70 15.83 15.23
N ILE A 159 11.33 16.91 14.53
CA ILE A 159 10.88 18.16 15.15
C ILE A 159 9.52 17.94 15.81
N TRP A 160 8.59 17.33 15.07
CA TRP A 160 7.27 16.96 15.58
C TRP A 160 7.36 16.11 16.84
N GLN A 161 8.24 15.09 16.85
CA GLN A 161 8.42 14.20 17.99
C GLN A 161 8.85 14.96 19.25
N LYS A 162 9.83 15.87 19.13
CA LYS A 162 10.29 16.69 20.25
C LYS A 162 9.18 17.56 20.83
N ILE A 163 8.35 18.15 19.96
CA ILE A 163 7.21 18.97 20.39
C ILE A 163 6.17 18.09 21.10
N MET A 164 5.84 16.92 20.55
CA MET A 164 4.87 16.00 21.16
C MET A 164 5.33 15.46 22.51
N ILE A 165 6.61 15.06 22.63
CA ILE A 165 7.19 14.63 23.92
C ILE A 165 7.06 15.76 24.96
N ALA A 166 7.36 17.00 24.58
CA ALA A 166 7.22 18.14 25.47
C ALA A 166 5.76 18.42 25.84
N ALA A 167 4.84 18.38 24.87
CA ALA A 167 3.43 18.69 25.05
C ALA A 167 2.66 17.63 25.86
N LEU A 168 3.14 16.37 25.85
CA LEU A 168 2.54 15.24 26.54
C LEU A 168 3.25 14.88 27.85
N LYS A 169 4.32 15.60 28.21
CA LYS A 169 5.08 15.36 29.44
C LYS A 169 4.18 15.50 30.67
N GLY A 170 4.10 14.43 31.47
CA GLY A 170 3.32 14.41 32.71
C GLY A 170 1.81 14.30 32.53
N LYS A 171 1.31 14.14 31.30
CA LYS A 171 -0.10 13.81 31.02
C LYS A 171 -0.30 12.31 31.04
N ASP A 172 -1.53 11.85 31.20
CA ASP A 172 -1.90 10.44 31.03
C ASP A 172 -2.00 10.06 29.53
N ASP A 173 -2.17 8.77 29.24
CA ASP A 173 -2.40 8.31 27.87
C ASP A 173 -3.88 8.54 27.49
N GLU A 174 -4.12 9.24 26.38
CA GLU A 174 -5.45 9.58 25.89
C GLU A 174 -5.81 8.67 24.71
N LYS A 175 -6.20 7.43 25.01
CA LYS A 175 -6.62 6.48 23.97
C LYS A 175 -7.94 6.95 23.36
N PRO A 176 -8.09 6.97 22.02
CA PRO A 176 -9.39 7.19 21.40
C PRO A 176 -10.38 6.15 21.93
N GLU A 177 -11.52 6.62 22.45
CA GLU A 177 -12.60 5.74 22.91
C GLU A 177 -13.59 5.49 21.78
N ALA A 178 -13.98 4.23 21.59
CA ALA A 178 -14.92 3.86 20.55
C ALA A 178 -16.32 4.42 20.90
N PRO A 179 -16.91 5.28 20.05
CA PRO A 179 -18.22 5.84 20.32
C PRO A 179 -19.32 4.80 20.13
N GLY A 180 -20.51 5.07 20.70
CA GLY A 180 -21.63 4.13 20.69
C GLY A 180 -22.16 3.75 19.30
N ASN A 181 -21.82 4.50 18.25
CA ASN A 181 -22.19 4.18 16.85
C ASN A 181 -21.12 3.35 16.11
N VAL A 182 -20.09 2.86 16.80
CA VAL A 182 -19.06 1.97 16.25
C VAL A 182 -19.23 0.56 16.81
N SER A 183 -18.97 -0.44 15.98
CA SER A 183 -18.85 -1.84 16.37
C SER A 183 -17.42 -2.32 16.16
N TYR A 184 -17.03 -3.36 16.91
CA TYR A 184 -15.74 -4.03 16.75
C TYR A 184 -16.01 -5.50 16.45
N VAL A 185 -15.84 -5.88 15.18
CA VAL A 185 -16.31 -7.18 14.67
C VAL A 185 -15.16 -7.97 14.06
N GLU A 186 -15.29 -9.29 14.11
CA GLU A 186 -14.37 -10.18 13.42
C GLU A 186 -14.68 -10.23 11.92
N VAL A 187 -13.64 -10.09 11.10
CA VAL A 187 -13.67 -10.09 9.63
C VAL A 187 -12.63 -11.05 9.08
N ASP A 188 -12.79 -11.43 7.82
CA ASP A 188 -11.76 -12.13 7.08
C ASP A 188 -10.48 -11.27 7.00
N GLY A 189 -9.35 -11.87 7.37
CA GLY A 189 -8.07 -11.19 7.52
C GLY A 189 -7.28 -11.04 6.23
N LEU A 190 -7.73 -11.62 5.12
CA LEU A 190 -7.02 -11.62 3.85
C LEU A 190 -7.64 -10.63 2.85
N MET A 191 -8.92 -10.79 2.54
CA MET A 191 -9.65 -10.02 1.54
C MET A 191 -10.84 -9.23 2.12
N GLY A 192 -11.01 -9.25 3.45
CA GLY A 192 -12.13 -8.61 4.14
C GLY A 192 -13.45 -9.35 3.90
N GLY A 193 -14.56 -8.75 4.36
CA GLY A 193 -15.84 -9.44 4.39
C GLY A 193 -16.05 -10.22 5.70
N LYS A 194 -17.12 -11.02 5.77
CA LYS A 194 -17.36 -11.93 6.89
C LYS A 194 -16.28 -13.02 6.96
N PRO A 195 -15.93 -13.50 8.18
CA PRO A 195 -15.06 -14.66 8.35
C PRO A 195 -15.54 -15.87 7.56
N ARG A 196 -14.60 -16.68 7.10
CA ARG A 196 -14.83 -17.93 6.38
C ARG A 196 -13.85 -19.00 6.84
N ASP A 197 -14.27 -20.26 6.70
CA ASP A 197 -13.44 -21.40 7.08
C ASP A 197 -12.12 -21.44 6.27
N GLY A 198 -11.02 -21.70 6.98
CA GLY A 198 -9.69 -21.80 6.39
C GLY A 198 -9.03 -20.46 6.00
N SER A 199 -9.65 -19.31 6.30
CA SER A 199 -9.00 -18.00 6.21
C SER A 199 -8.52 -17.51 7.58
N PRO A 200 -7.44 -16.71 7.65
CA PRO A 200 -7.13 -15.95 8.85
C PRO A 200 -8.26 -14.95 9.15
N THR A 201 -8.47 -14.61 10.42
CA THR A 201 -9.40 -13.55 10.83
C THR A 201 -8.65 -12.41 11.51
N ARG A 202 -9.26 -11.22 11.50
CA ARG A 202 -8.85 -10.09 12.35
C ARG A 202 -10.08 -9.34 12.84
N ARG A 203 -9.90 -8.49 13.85
CA ARG A 203 -10.99 -7.63 14.33
C ARG A 203 -10.79 -6.20 13.88
N GLU A 204 -11.85 -5.60 13.35
CA GLU A 204 -11.82 -4.26 12.79
C GLU A 204 -13.02 -3.43 13.28
N TYR A 205 -12.84 -2.11 13.30
CA TYR A 205 -13.91 -1.18 13.66
C TYR A 205 -14.75 -0.80 12.44
N TYR A 206 -16.07 -0.75 12.61
CA TYR A 206 -17.02 -0.31 11.60
C TYR A 206 -18.00 0.69 12.20
N ILE A 207 -18.52 1.59 11.36
CA ILE A 207 -19.76 2.28 11.69
C ILE A 207 -20.87 1.23 11.73
N LYS A 208 -21.72 1.27 12.77
CA LYS A 208 -22.82 0.31 12.90
C LYS A 208 -23.72 0.34 11.66
N GLY A 209 -23.98 -0.83 11.11
CA GLY A 209 -24.74 -1.01 9.87
C GLY A 209 -23.87 -1.02 8.60
N THR A 210 -22.57 -0.73 8.70
CA THR A 210 -21.62 -0.83 7.58
C THR A 210 -20.70 -2.05 7.66
N GLU A 211 -20.90 -2.92 8.66
CA GLU A 211 -20.17 -4.17 8.76
C GLU A 211 -20.44 -5.05 7.52
N PRO A 212 -19.48 -5.89 7.11
CA PRO A 212 -19.71 -6.78 6.00
C PRO A 212 -20.87 -7.74 6.27
N SER A 213 -21.83 -7.79 5.34
CA SER A 213 -22.99 -8.67 5.44
C SER A 213 -22.75 -10.05 4.83
N SER A 214 -21.71 -10.21 4.00
CA SER A 214 -21.30 -11.44 3.32
C SER A 214 -19.78 -11.62 3.33
N ALA A 215 -19.31 -12.80 2.93
CA ALA A 215 -17.91 -12.98 2.53
C ALA A 215 -17.57 -12.09 1.32
N SER A 216 -16.29 -11.81 1.12
CA SER A 216 -15.82 -11.02 -0.03
C SER A 216 -16.13 -11.73 -1.36
N SER A 217 -16.55 -10.96 -2.36
CA SER A 217 -16.91 -11.46 -3.70
C SER A 217 -15.72 -11.96 -4.50
N VAL A 218 -14.48 -11.68 -4.05
CA VAL A 218 -13.26 -12.20 -4.66
C VAL A 218 -13.09 -13.70 -4.40
N TYR A 219 -13.71 -14.25 -3.35
CA TYR A 219 -13.74 -15.69 -3.11
C TYR A 219 -14.76 -16.34 -4.03
N GLN A 220 -14.29 -17.17 -4.96
CA GLN A 220 -15.13 -17.76 -6.00
C GLN A 220 -14.79 -19.24 -6.20
N ARG A 221 -15.79 -20.02 -6.60
CA ARG A 221 -15.60 -21.36 -7.16
C ARG A 221 -15.45 -21.20 -8.67
N GLN A 222 -14.28 -21.50 -9.22
CA GLN A 222 -13.99 -21.32 -10.65
C GLN A 222 -13.28 -22.53 -11.24
N LYS A 223 -13.39 -22.68 -12.56
CA LYS A 223 -12.56 -23.61 -13.32
C LYS A 223 -11.19 -22.98 -13.54
N VAL A 224 -10.14 -23.67 -13.07
CA VAL A 224 -8.75 -23.28 -13.27
C VAL A 224 -8.01 -24.30 -14.10
N CYS A 225 -6.97 -23.85 -14.78
CA CYS A 225 -6.11 -24.70 -15.60
C CYS A 225 -5.34 -25.68 -14.73
N LYS A 226 -5.39 -26.99 -15.02
CA LYS A 226 -4.68 -28.00 -14.20
C LYS A 226 -3.17 -27.78 -14.15
N ASN A 227 -2.60 -27.39 -15.29
CA ASN A 227 -1.17 -27.13 -15.42
C ASN A 227 -0.77 -25.69 -15.03
N ASN A 228 -1.73 -24.83 -14.68
CA ASN A 228 -1.48 -23.47 -14.21
C ASN A 228 -2.61 -23.00 -13.27
N PRO A 229 -2.51 -23.27 -11.97
CA PRO A 229 -3.60 -23.00 -11.03
C PRO A 229 -3.88 -21.51 -10.80
N HIS A 230 -3.00 -20.61 -11.25
CA HIS A 230 -3.17 -19.15 -11.18
C HIS A 230 -4.02 -18.56 -12.32
N ARG A 231 -4.56 -19.41 -13.20
CA ARG A 231 -5.35 -18.97 -14.36
C ARG A 231 -6.72 -19.63 -14.41
N LEU A 232 -7.71 -18.82 -14.76
CA LEU A 232 -9.03 -19.29 -15.10
C LEU A 232 -8.98 -20.01 -16.45
N ALA A 233 -9.65 -21.15 -16.55
CA ALA A 233 -9.79 -21.88 -17.79
C ALA A 233 -10.94 -21.33 -18.66
N GLN A 234 -10.78 -21.44 -19.98
CA GLN A 234 -11.86 -21.29 -20.95
C GLN A 234 -12.55 -22.63 -21.22
N ASP A 235 -13.71 -22.57 -21.87
CA ASP A 235 -14.46 -23.77 -22.22
C ASP A 235 -13.66 -24.67 -23.17
N GLY A 236 -13.58 -25.96 -22.82
CA GLY A 236 -12.84 -26.96 -23.60
C GLY A 236 -11.37 -27.12 -23.24
N GLU A 237 -10.82 -26.33 -22.30
CA GLU A 237 -9.45 -26.50 -21.80
C GLU A 237 -9.38 -27.53 -20.65
N ASP A 238 -8.19 -28.12 -20.45
CA ASP A 238 -7.96 -29.07 -19.36
C ASP A 238 -7.95 -28.34 -18.01
N ALA A 239 -9.07 -28.47 -17.31
CA ALA A 239 -9.39 -27.66 -16.14
C ALA A 239 -9.95 -28.50 -15.00
N GLU A 240 -9.96 -27.90 -13.82
CA GLU A 240 -10.61 -28.44 -12.64
C GLU A 240 -11.25 -27.32 -11.81
N ASP A 241 -12.31 -27.65 -11.07
CA ASP A 241 -12.98 -26.70 -10.19
C ASP A 241 -12.17 -26.52 -8.89
N ARG A 242 -11.83 -25.26 -8.57
CA ARG A 242 -11.17 -24.89 -7.32
C ARG A 242 -11.83 -23.69 -6.66
N ASP A 243 -11.66 -23.60 -5.34
CA ASP A 243 -11.95 -22.37 -4.59
C ASP A 243 -10.75 -21.45 -4.75
N VAL A 244 -10.99 -20.27 -5.30
CA VAL A 244 -9.97 -19.31 -5.71
C VAL A 244 -10.29 -17.91 -5.19
N ILE A 245 -9.27 -17.06 -5.23
CA ILE A 245 -9.33 -15.63 -4.96
C ILE A 245 -9.10 -14.93 -6.29
N VAL A 246 -10.17 -14.46 -6.92
CA VAL A 246 -10.11 -13.74 -8.20
C VAL A 246 -9.98 -12.26 -7.91
N LEU A 247 -8.84 -11.69 -8.29
CA LEU A 247 -8.61 -10.25 -8.20
C LEU A 247 -8.96 -9.62 -9.55
N SER A 248 -10.06 -8.85 -9.55
CA SER A 248 -10.51 -8.10 -10.71
C SER A 248 -10.63 -6.62 -10.37
N GLU A 249 -10.04 -5.78 -11.20
CA GLU A 249 -10.20 -4.34 -11.19
C GLU A 249 -10.98 -3.91 -12.44
N ASN A 250 -11.69 -2.79 -12.35
CA ASN A 250 -12.36 -2.20 -13.50
C ASN A 250 -11.86 -0.77 -13.66
N ASP A 251 -10.87 -0.58 -14.52
CA ASP A 251 -10.32 0.75 -14.79
C ASP A 251 -11.31 1.59 -15.62
N PRO A 252 -11.89 2.67 -15.05
CA PRO A 252 -12.85 3.51 -15.76
C PRO A 252 -12.25 4.27 -16.95
N THR A 253 -10.91 4.29 -17.10
CA THR A 253 -10.21 4.89 -18.24
C THR A 253 -10.08 3.94 -19.44
N GLY A 254 -10.43 2.67 -19.28
CA GLY A 254 -10.47 1.65 -20.34
C GLY A 254 -9.11 1.09 -20.76
N ALA A 255 -7.99 1.56 -20.17
CA ALA A 255 -6.66 1.04 -20.45
C ALA A 255 -6.28 -0.20 -19.59
N ASP A 256 -7.08 -0.50 -18.57
CA ASP A 256 -6.97 -1.62 -17.61
C ASP A 256 -5.56 -2.00 -17.15
N LYS A 257 -4.71 -1.00 -16.96
CA LYS A 257 -3.29 -1.19 -16.62
C LYS A 257 -3.10 -1.86 -15.27
N TRP A 258 -4.06 -1.66 -14.35
CA TRP A 258 -4.05 -2.30 -13.04
C TRP A 258 -4.37 -3.78 -13.15
N GLN A 259 -5.36 -4.18 -13.95
CA GLN A 259 -5.64 -5.61 -14.14
C GLN A 259 -4.46 -6.33 -14.77
N GLU A 260 -3.76 -5.73 -15.74
CA GLU A 260 -2.53 -6.31 -16.28
C GLU A 260 -1.48 -6.55 -15.19
N GLY A 261 -1.31 -5.57 -14.28
CA GLY A 261 -0.39 -5.70 -13.15
C GLY A 261 -0.81 -6.81 -12.19
N VAL A 262 -2.10 -6.91 -11.87
CA VAL A 262 -2.68 -7.96 -11.04
C VAL A 262 -2.49 -9.33 -11.68
N ASP A 263 -2.84 -9.48 -12.95
CA ASP A 263 -2.71 -10.73 -13.69
C ASP A 263 -1.24 -11.18 -13.84
N LYS A 264 -0.30 -10.23 -13.89
CA LYS A 264 1.14 -10.54 -13.85
C LYS A 264 1.58 -10.96 -12.44
N TRP A 265 1.11 -10.25 -11.41
CA TRP A 265 1.47 -10.52 -10.02
C TRP A 265 0.95 -11.88 -9.52
N VAL A 266 -0.30 -12.25 -9.83
CA VAL A 266 -0.90 -13.52 -9.36
C VAL A 266 -0.13 -14.75 -9.87
N LEU A 267 0.54 -14.68 -11.02
CA LEU A 267 1.42 -15.74 -11.52
C LEU A 267 2.65 -15.99 -10.63
N THR A 268 2.98 -15.04 -9.76
CA THR A 268 4.07 -15.10 -8.78
C THR A 268 3.58 -15.24 -7.35
N ALA A 269 2.27 -15.28 -7.13
CA ALA A 269 1.72 -15.29 -5.79
C ALA A 269 2.03 -16.65 -5.11
N PRO A 270 2.59 -16.67 -3.89
CA PRO A 270 2.95 -17.91 -3.21
C PRO A 270 1.72 -18.75 -2.83
N ASP A 271 0.55 -18.12 -2.72
CA ASP A 271 -0.72 -18.81 -2.49
C ASP A 271 -1.39 -19.10 -3.84
N GLY A 272 -1.39 -20.38 -4.21
CA GLY A 272 -1.98 -20.92 -5.44
C GLY A 272 -3.48 -20.69 -5.62
N ARG A 273 -4.16 -20.10 -4.62
CA ARG A 273 -5.56 -19.69 -4.74
C ARG A 273 -5.71 -18.34 -5.43
N PHE A 274 -4.68 -17.49 -5.48
CA PHE A 274 -4.77 -16.22 -6.20
C PHE A 274 -4.75 -16.44 -7.71
N VAL A 275 -5.78 -15.93 -8.37
CA VAL A 275 -6.02 -16.13 -9.79
C VAL A 275 -6.35 -14.80 -10.45
N GLY A 276 -5.75 -14.57 -11.62
CA GLY A 276 -6.04 -13.40 -12.45
C GLY A 276 -7.41 -13.48 -13.10
N ALA A 277 -7.98 -12.34 -13.46
CA ALA A 277 -9.32 -12.30 -14.08
C ALA A 277 -9.31 -12.80 -15.54
N THR A 278 -8.15 -12.79 -16.21
CA THR A 278 -8.02 -13.25 -17.59
C THR A 278 -8.10 -14.77 -17.72
N LYS A 279 -8.91 -15.25 -18.69
CA LYS A 279 -9.11 -16.68 -18.97
C LYS A 279 -8.18 -17.22 -20.06
N GLY A 280 -7.85 -18.50 -19.96
CA GLY A 280 -7.08 -19.28 -20.92
C GLY A 280 -5.99 -20.09 -20.21
N CYS A 281 -5.67 -21.27 -20.71
CA CYS A 281 -4.57 -22.08 -20.20
C CYS A 281 -3.28 -21.87 -20.99
N SER A 282 -3.35 -21.21 -22.14
CA SER A 282 -2.21 -20.86 -22.99
C SER A 282 -1.89 -19.36 -22.98
N GLY A 283 -0.62 -18.99 -23.17
CA GLY A 283 -0.13 -17.59 -23.17
C GLY A 283 0.05 -16.95 -21.78
N ILE A 284 0.50 -15.69 -21.74
CA ILE A 284 0.60 -14.86 -20.52
C ILE A 284 -0.24 -13.59 -20.75
N PRO A 285 -1.27 -13.30 -19.94
CA PRO A 285 -2.07 -12.08 -20.05
C PRO A 285 -1.22 -10.80 -19.97
N GLY A 286 -1.51 -9.80 -20.81
CA GLY A 286 -0.79 -8.52 -20.83
C GLY A 286 0.62 -8.57 -21.42
N PHE A 287 0.92 -9.59 -22.23
CA PHE A 287 2.17 -9.71 -22.98
C PHE A 287 1.85 -9.83 -24.47
N SER A 288 2.15 -8.79 -25.26
CA SER A 288 2.14 -8.83 -26.72
C SER A 288 3.57 -9.00 -27.23
N ASP A 289 3.72 -9.81 -28.28
CA ASP A 289 4.98 -10.14 -28.91
C ASP A 289 5.84 -8.89 -29.17
N ALA A 290 6.94 -8.74 -28.43
CA ALA A 290 8.01 -7.83 -28.82
C ALA A 290 8.64 -8.41 -30.10
N GLY A 291 8.12 -8.00 -31.26
CA GLY A 291 8.48 -8.45 -32.60
C GLY A 291 9.98 -8.47 -32.85
N SER A 292 10.60 -9.60 -32.52
CA SER A 292 12.01 -9.88 -32.75
C SER A 292 12.08 -11.23 -33.43
N SER A 293 12.55 -11.25 -34.68
CA SER A 293 12.87 -12.47 -35.40
C SER A 293 14.00 -13.22 -34.67
N GLY A 294 13.64 -14.19 -33.85
CA GLY A 294 14.56 -15.03 -33.06
C GLY A 294 13.89 -15.48 -31.76
N GLY A 295 14.21 -16.68 -31.27
CA GLY A 295 13.69 -17.13 -29.98
C GLY A 295 14.16 -16.22 -28.85
N VAL A 296 13.27 -15.78 -27.97
CA VAL A 296 13.57 -14.94 -26.81
C VAL A 296 13.14 -15.70 -25.55
N ILE A 297 14.03 -15.78 -24.56
CA ILE A 297 13.68 -16.17 -23.20
C ILE A 297 14.13 -15.06 -22.23
N SER A 298 13.29 -14.68 -21.28
CA SER A 298 13.61 -13.66 -20.28
C SER A 298 13.03 -14.02 -18.91
N ILE A 299 13.79 -13.81 -17.84
CA ILE A 299 13.27 -13.96 -16.48
C ILE A 299 12.52 -12.68 -16.10
N SER A 300 11.28 -12.82 -15.61
CA SER A 300 10.32 -11.71 -15.57
C SER A 300 10.00 -11.17 -14.19
N ASN A 301 10.21 -11.96 -13.12
CA ASN A 301 9.81 -11.60 -11.76
C ASN A 301 10.98 -11.35 -10.80
N VAL A 302 12.20 -11.73 -11.17
CA VAL A 302 13.40 -11.53 -10.35
C VAL A 302 14.44 -10.76 -11.16
N ASN A 303 14.79 -9.58 -10.66
CA ASN A 303 15.82 -8.74 -11.30
C ASN A 303 17.22 -9.33 -11.08
N ASN A 304 18.10 -9.14 -12.05
CA ASN A 304 19.52 -9.47 -11.89
C ASN A 304 20.12 -8.66 -10.72
N GLY A 305 20.77 -9.35 -9.79
CA GLY A 305 21.32 -8.80 -8.55
C GLY A 305 20.33 -8.71 -7.38
N ALA A 306 19.12 -9.25 -7.49
CA ALA A 306 18.12 -9.17 -6.41
C ALA A 306 18.55 -9.92 -5.15
N ASN A 307 18.21 -9.35 -3.98
CA ASN A 307 18.19 -10.11 -2.73
C ASN A 307 16.88 -10.89 -2.66
N VAL A 308 16.97 -12.20 -2.46
CA VAL A 308 15.83 -13.12 -2.49
C VAL A 308 15.77 -13.94 -1.19
N PRO A 309 14.57 -14.32 -0.73
CA PRO A 309 14.43 -15.23 0.40
C PRO A 309 14.94 -16.63 0.04
N ARG A 310 15.10 -17.49 1.05
CA ARG A 310 15.53 -18.89 0.87
C ARG A 310 14.63 -19.70 -0.08
N ILE A 311 13.34 -19.39 -0.09
CA ILE A 311 12.32 -20.08 -0.87
C ILE A 311 11.59 -19.04 -1.71
N PHE A 312 11.60 -19.21 -3.03
CA PHE A 312 10.90 -18.34 -3.97
C PHE A 312 10.74 -19.01 -5.33
N ASP A 313 9.86 -18.45 -6.16
CA ASP A 313 9.65 -18.90 -7.53
C ASP A 313 10.31 -17.93 -8.54
N VAL A 314 10.82 -18.48 -9.63
CA VAL A 314 11.40 -17.74 -10.75
C VAL A 314 10.59 -18.03 -12.01
N LEU A 315 10.19 -17.01 -12.74
CA LEU A 315 9.38 -17.11 -13.94
C LEU A 315 10.20 -16.77 -15.18
N ALA A 316 10.00 -17.51 -16.26
CA ALA A 316 10.55 -17.20 -17.57
C ALA A 316 9.44 -16.98 -18.60
N ASN A 317 9.56 -15.87 -19.32
CA ASN A 317 8.80 -15.60 -20.51
C ASN A 317 9.55 -16.17 -21.71
N THR A 318 8.83 -16.75 -22.67
CA THR A 318 9.40 -17.36 -23.86
C THR A 318 8.68 -16.92 -25.12
N ASN A 319 9.43 -16.72 -26.20
CA ASN A 319 8.92 -16.52 -27.54
C ASN A 319 9.79 -17.30 -28.52
N SER A 320 9.20 -17.93 -29.54
CA SER A 320 9.93 -18.46 -30.69
C SER A 320 8.98 -18.61 -31.87
N SER A 321 9.37 -18.11 -33.04
CA SER A 321 8.62 -18.28 -34.28
C SER A 321 8.47 -19.75 -34.71
N ASN A 322 9.30 -20.63 -34.17
CA ASN A 322 9.27 -22.07 -34.43
C ASN A 322 8.47 -22.85 -33.36
N GLY A 323 7.89 -22.15 -32.39
CA GLY A 323 7.27 -22.76 -31.21
C GLY A 323 8.29 -23.27 -30.20
N VAL A 324 7.89 -23.35 -28.93
CA VAL A 324 8.74 -23.78 -27.83
C VAL A 324 8.61 -25.29 -27.64
N LYS A 325 9.72 -26.01 -27.72
CA LYS A 325 9.78 -27.45 -27.47
C LYS A 325 9.90 -27.76 -25.98
N LYS A 326 10.77 -27.02 -25.28
CA LYS A 326 10.92 -27.09 -23.81
C LYS A 326 11.70 -25.89 -23.27
N VAL A 327 11.55 -25.65 -21.97
CA VAL A 327 12.46 -24.83 -21.16
C VAL A 327 13.16 -25.69 -20.14
N THR A 328 14.48 -25.52 -20.03
CA THR A 328 15.31 -26.17 -19.02
C THR A 328 15.83 -25.13 -18.04
N TRP A 329 15.64 -25.41 -16.76
CA TRP A 329 16.07 -24.56 -15.66
C TRP A 329 17.30 -25.14 -15.00
N THR A 330 18.28 -24.29 -14.75
CA THR A 330 19.47 -24.63 -13.97
C THR A 330 19.69 -23.61 -12.84
N VAL A 331 20.21 -24.10 -11.72
CA VAL A 331 20.70 -23.27 -10.61
C VAL A 331 22.15 -23.66 -10.39
N ASP A 332 23.04 -22.68 -10.49
CA ASP A 332 24.51 -22.87 -10.43
C ASP A 332 25.01 -23.95 -11.41
N GLY A 333 24.40 -23.98 -12.60
CA GLY A 333 24.69 -24.94 -13.66
C GLY A 333 24.07 -26.33 -13.47
N ALA A 334 23.52 -26.64 -12.28
CA ALA A 334 22.82 -27.90 -12.04
C ALA A 334 21.37 -27.82 -12.54
N GLN A 335 20.97 -28.74 -13.41
CA GLN A 335 19.58 -28.82 -13.90
C GLN A 335 18.62 -29.10 -12.75
N LYS A 336 17.57 -28.28 -12.64
CA LYS A 336 16.53 -28.39 -11.62
C LYS A 336 15.20 -28.82 -12.18
N ALA A 337 14.84 -28.32 -13.36
CA ALA A 337 13.56 -28.66 -14.00
C ALA A 337 13.67 -28.60 -15.53
N THR A 338 12.82 -29.38 -16.19
CA THR A 338 12.55 -29.25 -17.62
C THR A 338 11.03 -29.24 -17.80
N GLN A 339 10.54 -28.26 -18.55
CA GLN A 339 9.11 -28.02 -18.79
C GLN A 339 8.85 -28.00 -20.29
N THR A 340 7.92 -28.80 -20.78
CA THR A 340 7.55 -28.86 -22.21
C THR A 340 6.34 -28.00 -22.56
N SER A 341 5.74 -27.36 -21.56
CA SER A 341 4.60 -26.46 -21.70
C SER A 341 4.68 -25.35 -20.66
N GLY A 342 4.27 -24.14 -21.03
CA GLY A 342 4.20 -23.00 -20.13
C GLY A 342 3.00 -23.07 -19.14
N PRO A 343 2.95 -22.18 -18.14
CA PRO A 343 3.95 -21.15 -17.83
C PRO A 343 5.26 -21.78 -17.36
N TYR A 344 6.38 -21.16 -17.73
CA TYR A 344 7.69 -21.66 -17.32
C TYR A 344 8.06 -21.02 -15.98
N SER A 345 8.08 -21.85 -14.94
CA SER A 345 8.43 -21.45 -13.59
C SER A 345 9.35 -22.46 -12.93
N LEU A 346 10.24 -21.98 -12.09
CA LEU A 346 11.10 -22.78 -11.24
C LEU A 346 10.86 -22.41 -9.78
N HIS A 347 10.38 -23.38 -9.01
CA HIS A 347 10.42 -23.31 -7.55
C HIS A 347 11.85 -23.53 -7.07
N VAL A 348 12.39 -22.57 -6.32
CA VAL A 348 13.74 -22.61 -5.80
C VAL A 348 13.69 -22.67 -4.28
N GLU A 349 14.31 -23.71 -3.72
CA GLU A 349 14.57 -23.83 -2.30
C GLU A 349 16.08 -24.03 -2.07
N PHE A 350 16.71 -23.07 -1.38
CA PHE A 350 18.09 -23.16 -0.94
C PHE A 350 18.19 -23.78 0.45
N SER A 351 19.24 -24.55 0.76
CA SER A 351 19.46 -25.06 2.12
C SER A 351 19.86 -23.91 3.05
N GLN A 352 19.71 -24.05 4.38
CA GLN A 352 20.15 -23.01 5.32
C GLN A 352 21.65 -22.65 5.23
N GLY A 353 22.48 -23.58 4.71
CA GLY A 353 23.90 -23.36 4.46
C GLY A 353 24.23 -22.69 3.12
N ASP A 354 23.27 -22.63 2.19
CA ASP A 354 23.46 -22.12 0.82
C ASP A 354 23.17 -20.61 0.76
N LYS A 355 23.84 -19.83 1.62
CA LYS A 355 23.75 -18.37 1.58
C LYS A 355 24.75 -17.81 0.59
N GLY A 356 24.40 -16.69 -0.02
CA GLY A 356 25.29 -15.95 -0.90
C GLY A 356 24.74 -15.89 -2.32
N SER A 357 25.65 -15.74 -3.27
CA SER A 357 25.29 -15.50 -4.67
C SER A 357 25.04 -16.80 -5.42
N HIS A 358 23.91 -16.86 -6.11
CA HIS A 358 23.51 -17.98 -6.96
C HIS A 358 23.13 -17.48 -8.36
N THR A 359 23.29 -18.33 -9.36
CA THR A 359 22.87 -18.04 -10.74
C THR A 359 21.73 -18.94 -11.15
N ILE A 360 20.61 -18.34 -11.56
CA ILE A 360 19.49 -19.07 -12.14
C ILE A 360 19.49 -18.83 -13.65
N THR A 361 19.41 -19.90 -14.42
CA THR A 361 19.38 -19.83 -15.89
C THR A 361 18.17 -20.59 -16.43
N ALA A 362 17.44 -19.97 -17.35
CA ALA A 362 16.37 -20.60 -18.11
C ALA A 362 16.83 -20.72 -19.57
N THR A 363 16.70 -21.92 -20.15
CA THR A 363 17.08 -22.20 -21.54
C THR A 363 15.89 -22.75 -22.32
N LEU A 364 15.45 -22.01 -23.32
CA LEU A 364 14.45 -22.42 -24.29
C LEU A 364 15.10 -23.25 -25.41
N GLU A 365 14.53 -24.40 -25.73
CA GLU A 365 14.76 -25.13 -26.99
C GLU A 365 13.50 -24.97 -27.85
N ASP A 366 13.65 -24.55 -29.10
CA ASP A 366 12.55 -24.47 -30.06
C ASP A 366 12.32 -25.79 -30.83
N ASN A 367 11.25 -25.90 -31.60
CA ASN A 367 10.95 -27.14 -32.34
C ASN A 367 11.97 -27.48 -33.45
N ASN A 368 12.80 -26.51 -33.87
CA ASN A 368 13.88 -26.70 -34.82
C ASN A 368 15.22 -27.04 -34.14
N GLY A 369 15.25 -27.12 -32.81
CA GLY A 369 16.44 -27.44 -32.02
C GLY A 369 17.36 -26.25 -31.74
N ALA A 370 16.93 -25.01 -32.03
CA ALA A 370 17.66 -23.82 -31.64
C ALA A 370 17.48 -23.56 -30.14
N ASN A 371 18.55 -23.17 -29.46
CA ASN A 371 18.57 -22.90 -28.03
C ASN A 371 18.80 -21.42 -27.74
N PHE A 372 18.05 -20.88 -26.78
CA PHE A 372 18.14 -19.50 -26.31
C PHE A 372 18.15 -19.51 -24.78
N SER A 373 19.03 -18.75 -24.14
CA SER A 373 19.18 -18.77 -22.69
C SER A 373 19.21 -17.37 -22.09
N THR A 374 18.71 -17.27 -20.85
CA THR A 374 18.81 -16.06 -20.03
C THR A 374 19.22 -16.46 -18.61
N SER A 375 19.99 -15.60 -17.95
CA SER A 375 20.49 -15.84 -16.60
C SER A 375 20.33 -14.61 -15.74
N ILE A 376 20.05 -14.82 -14.45
CA ILE A 376 20.09 -13.80 -13.41
C ILE A 376 21.00 -14.26 -12.28
N GLY A 377 21.75 -13.33 -11.70
CA GLY A 377 22.37 -13.49 -10.39
C GLY A 377 21.39 -13.09 -9.29
N VAL A 378 21.33 -13.85 -8.20
CA VAL A 378 20.55 -13.52 -7.00
C VAL A 378 21.41 -13.69 -5.77
N THR A 379 21.09 -12.97 -4.69
CA THR A 379 21.74 -13.14 -3.38
C THR A 379 20.72 -13.65 -2.39
N VAL A 380 20.93 -14.86 -1.86
CA VAL A 380 20.03 -15.47 -0.87
C VAL A 380 20.37 -14.91 0.51
N SER A 381 19.44 -14.14 1.08
CA SER A 381 19.51 -13.63 2.45
C SER A 381 18.71 -14.51 3.41
N LEU A 382 19.17 -14.60 4.67
CA LEU A 382 18.41 -15.28 5.74
C LEU A 382 17.15 -14.53 6.15
#